data_AF-A0A8T2XBL4-F1
#
_entry.id   AF-A0A8T2XBL4-F1
#
_cell.length_a   1.000
_cell.length_b   1.000
_cell.length_c   1.000
_cell.angle_alpha   90.00
_cell.angle_beta   90.00
_cell.angle_gamma   90.00
#
_symmetry.space_group_name_H-M   'P 1'
#
loop_
_entity.id
_entity.type
_entity.pdbx_description
1 polymer ?
#
loop_
_entity_poly.entity_id
_entity_poly.type
_entity_poly.pdbx_seq_one_letter_code
_entity_poly.pdbx_strand_id
1 'polypeptide(L)'
;MGGFPFFEDDDDFTPWFIYTFLGLGVTLSVITCFGHIAAETANGCCLYLYMLFIFLLLMLEAGVTADVVLNRDWEEDFPKDPSGSFDQFKGFVRSNFELCKWIGISIVFVQGLSFLAAMLLKAIGPHPSYDSDDDYASDRAPLLKDVVHPPPYVVGNPVMGSRNNAWSIRITEKPTHSVRLKSEFNALTADGTQNPSGRPRWWWCAGGVAVGGDRWCRVFLREKLLAHNAALGVTCCGTLEVFFSSFGQQYHTHHDVADLHWKPATATWYGSPDGDGSNGGACGYGSLVDVKPLRARVGAVSPILFKNGEGCGACYKVRCLDKSICSERAVTIIVTDECPGGYCSNGNTHFDLSGAAFGHMAISGENGQLRNRGEIPVIYRRTPCKYPGKNIAFHVNEGSTDYWLSLLVEFEDGDGDVGSMHIREAGGTEWLEMNHLWGANWCVIRGPLKGPLSVKLTTLSTGRTLSARDVIPINWVPKATYTSRLNFFH
;
A
#
# COMPACT_ATOMS: atom_id res chain seq x y z
N MET A 1 57.93 41.91 31.62
CA MET A 1 56.72 41.07 31.78
C MET A 1 55.90 41.24 30.52
N GLY A 2 55.42 40.15 29.92
CA GLY A 2 54.85 40.16 28.58
C GLY A 2 55.08 38.82 27.88
N GLY A 3 54.50 37.76 28.45
CA GLY A 3 54.48 36.45 27.79
C GLY A 3 53.31 36.41 26.81
N PHE A 4 53.60 36.16 25.54
CA PHE A 4 52.57 35.65 24.63
C PHE A 4 52.22 34.21 25.06
N PRO A 5 50.94 33.83 25.15
CA PRO A 5 50.56 32.42 25.14
C PRO A 5 51.05 31.78 23.83
N PHE A 6 51.44 30.50 23.91
CA PHE A 6 51.67 29.71 22.71
C PHE A 6 50.34 29.45 21.99
N PHE A 7 50.43 29.16 20.69
CA PHE A 7 49.45 28.27 20.08
C PHE A 7 49.72 26.87 20.65
N GLU A 8 48.83 26.38 21.50
CA GLU A 8 48.65 24.94 21.73
C GLU A 8 47.49 24.49 20.83
N ASP A 9 47.57 23.28 20.30
CA ASP A 9 46.81 22.89 19.11
C ASP A 9 45.29 22.85 19.31
N ASP A 10 44.55 23.49 18.38
CA ASP A 10 43.13 23.21 18.17
C ASP A 10 43.01 21.79 17.58
N ASP A 11 42.77 20.80 18.44
CA ASP A 11 42.34 19.45 18.05
C ASP A 11 40.98 19.57 17.30
N ASP A 12 41.04 19.75 15.98
CA ASP A 12 39.87 19.90 15.11
C ASP A 12 39.06 18.60 15.10
N PHE A 13 38.05 18.55 15.99
CA PHE A 13 37.11 17.44 16.21
C PHE A 13 36.29 17.14 14.94
N THR A 14 36.96 16.58 13.94
CA THR A 14 36.35 16.13 12.68
C THR A 14 35.34 15.06 13.05
N PRO A 15 34.04 15.23 12.74
CA PRO A 15 32.99 14.36 13.24
C PRO A 15 32.99 13.04 12.46
N TRP A 16 33.92 12.14 12.81
CA TRP A 16 34.18 10.86 12.16
C TRP A 16 32.90 10.04 11.94
N PHE A 17 31.96 10.12 12.89
CA PHE A 17 30.67 9.44 12.81
C PHE A 17 29.87 9.83 11.54
N ILE A 18 29.92 11.09 11.09
CA ILE A 18 29.24 11.54 9.87
C ILE A 18 29.80 10.83 8.64
N TYR A 19 31.13 10.68 8.57
CA TYR A 19 31.80 9.96 7.49
C TYR A 19 31.50 8.45 7.53
N THR A 20 31.39 7.85 8.72
CA THR A 20 30.98 6.42 8.84
C THR A 20 29.54 6.18 8.41
N PHE A 21 28.58 7.04 8.79
CA PHE A 21 27.19 6.91 8.35
C PHE A 21 27.04 7.15 6.84
N LEU A 22 27.76 8.13 6.28
CA LEU A 22 27.78 8.38 4.83
C LEU A 22 28.40 7.19 4.06
N GLY A 23 29.51 6.65 4.56
CA GLY A 23 30.15 5.45 3.99
C GLY A 23 29.21 4.24 4.00
N LEU A 24 28.56 3.95 5.12
CA LEU A 24 27.61 2.85 5.26
C LEU A 24 26.39 3.01 4.33
N GLY A 25 25.84 4.22 4.20
CA GLY A 25 24.75 4.50 3.27
C GLY A 25 25.14 4.29 1.80
N VAL A 26 26.36 4.69 1.41
CA VAL A 26 26.90 4.42 0.06
C VAL A 26 27.11 2.92 -0.16
N THR A 27 27.67 2.19 0.81
CA THR A 27 27.86 0.74 0.72
C THR A 27 26.52 -0.01 0.53
N LEU A 28 25.49 0.29 1.32
CA LEU A 28 24.16 -0.32 1.18
C LEU A 28 23.52 0.01 -0.18
N SER A 29 23.69 1.23 -0.68
CA SER A 29 23.22 1.64 -2.00
C SER A 29 23.88 0.83 -3.12
N VAL A 30 25.21 0.67 -3.07
CA VAL A 30 25.98 -0.14 -4.03
C VAL A 30 25.56 -1.61 -4.02
N ILE A 31 25.36 -2.19 -2.84
CA ILE A 31 24.93 -3.59 -2.68
C ILE A 31 23.52 -3.80 -3.24
N THR A 32 22.61 -2.85 -3.03
CA THR A 32 21.26 -2.88 -3.59
C THR A 32 21.30 -2.85 -5.12
N CYS A 33 22.10 -1.97 -5.73
CA CYS A 33 22.31 -1.92 -7.17
C CYS A 33 22.88 -3.24 -7.74
N PHE A 34 23.89 -3.83 -7.09
CA PHE A 34 24.42 -5.14 -7.50
C PHE A 34 23.41 -6.27 -7.35
N GLY A 35 22.52 -6.22 -6.34
CA GLY A 35 21.43 -7.18 -6.17
C GLY A 35 20.44 -7.14 -7.33
N HIS A 36 19.98 -5.95 -7.74
CA HIS A 36 19.13 -5.78 -8.93
C HIS A 36 19.81 -6.28 -10.20
N ILE A 37 21.08 -5.91 -10.44
CA ILE A 37 21.84 -6.36 -11.61
C ILE A 37 22.01 -7.89 -11.61
N ALA A 38 22.26 -8.51 -10.46
CA ALA A 38 22.37 -9.97 -10.36
C ALA A 38 21.03 -10.69 -10.62
N ALA A 39 19.90 -10.09 -10.21
CA ALA A 39 18.57 -10.63 -10.47
C ALA A 39 18.15 -10.50 -11.95
N GLU A 40 18.42 -9.36 -12.59
CA GLU A 40 18.02 -9.11 -13.99
C GLU A 40 18.92 -9.83 -15.01
N THR A 41 20.24 -9.92 -14.76
CA THR A 41 21.18 -10.49 -15.74
C THR A 41 21.29 -12.01 -15.72
N ALA A 42 20.75 -12.67 -14.67
CA ALA A 42 20.97 -14.09 -14.36
C ALA A 42 22.45 -14.54 -14.34
N ASN A 43 23.40 -13.61 -14.35
CA ASN A 43 24.82 -13.89 -14.55
C ASN A 43 25.45 -14.38 -13.23
N GLY A 44 25.98 -15.61 -13.26
CA GLY A 44 26.64 -16.23 -12.11
C GLY A 44 27.76 -15.35 -11.50
N CYS A 45 28.49 -14.60 -12.32
CA CYS A 45 29.55 -13.68 -11.86
C CYS A 45 28.98 -12.53 -11.01
N CYS A 46 27.92 -11.87 -11.50
CA CYS A 46 27.23 -10.80 -10.76
C CYS A 46 26.63 -11.33 -9.45
N LEU A 47 26.06 -12.54 -9.47
CA LEU A 47 25.55 -13.20 -8.26
C LEU A 47 26.66 -13.55 -7.25
N TYR A 48 27.85 -13.97 -7.69
CA TYR A 48 28.97 -14.21 -6.79
C TYR A 48 29.52 -12.90 -6.19
N LEU A 49 29.59 -11.81 -6.95
CA LEU A 49 29.98 -10.49 -6.45
C LEU A 49 28.98 -9.98 -5.41
N TYR A 50 27.67 -10.11 -5.65
CA TYR A 50 26.63 -9.77 -4.68
C TYR A 50 26.78 -10.60 -3.39
N MET A 51 26.91 -11.92 -3.48
CA MET A 51 27.10 -12.80 -2.32
C MET A 51 28.38 -12.49 -1.53
N LEU A 52 29.46 -12.05 -2.20
CA LEU A 52 30.68 -11.58 -1.55
C LEU A 52 30.44 -10.32 -0.72
N PHE A 53 29.72 -9.32 -1.26
CA PHE A 53 29.41 -8.11 -0.50
C PHE A 53 28.48 -8.39 0.70
N ILE A 54 27.48 -9.26 0.54
CA ILE A 54 26.63 -9.70 1.66
C ILE A 54 27.47 -10.41 2.73
N PHE A 55 28.37 -11.33 2.34
CA PHE A 55 29.27 -11.98 3.28
C PHE A 55 30.17 -10.98 4.04
N LEU A 56 30.69 -9.96 3.36
CA LEU A 56 31.50 -8.91 3.99
C LEU A 56 30.69 -8.05 4.99
N LEU A 57 29.40 -7.77 4.70
CA LEU A 57 28.51 -7.14 5.69
C LEU A 57 28.30 -8.04 6.91
N LEU A 58 28.01 -9.33 6.70
CA LEU A 58 27.79 -10.28 7.81
C LEU A 58 29.04 -10.43 8.70
N MET A 59 30.24 -10.42 8.11
CA MET A 59 31.49 -10.42 8.86
C MET A 59 31.72 -9.10 9.62
N LEU A 60 31.29 -7.95 9.08
CA LEU A 60 31.35 -6.65 9.76
C LEU A 60 30.35 -6.58 10.92
N GLU A 61 29.10 -7.00 10.70
CA GLU A 61 28.05 -7.03 11.72
C GLU A 61 28.37 -8.03 12.85
N ALA A 62 28.93 -9.21 12.51
CA ALA A 62 29.48 -10.15 13.49
C ALA A 62 30.67 -9.55 14.25
N GLY A 63 31.56 -8.81 13.58
CA GLY A 63 32.69 -8.13 14.21
C GLY A 63 32.26 -7.07 15.22
N VAL A 64 31.36 -6.15 14.81
CA VAL A 64 30.80 -5.12 15.70
C VAL A 64 29.99 -5.73 16.84
N THR A 65 29.23 -6.80 16.58
CA THR A 65 28.48 -7.50 17.63
C THR A 65 29.43 -8.19 18.62
N ALA A 66 30.51 -8.82 18.16
CA ALA A 66 31.52 -9.42 19.02
C ALA A 66 32.25 -8.36 19.85
N ASP A 67 32.61 -7.22 19.26
CA ASP A 67 33.25 -6.10 19.93
C ASP A 67 32.35 -5.54 21.06
N VAL A 68 31.10 -5.17 20.75
CA VAL A 68 30.11 -4.68 21.73
C VAL A 68 29.78 -5.70 22.84
N VAL A 69 29.94 -7.01 22.59
CA VAL A 69 29.68 -8.08 23.58
C VAL A 69 30.91 -8.42 24.43
N LEU A 70 32.13 -8.14 23.94
CA LEU A 70 33.39 -8.43 24.64
C LEU A 70 34.00 -7.20 25.32
N ASN A 71 33.80 -6.01 24.77
CA ASN A 71 34.22 -4.74 25.33
C ASN A 71 33.41 -4.43 26.59
N ARG A 72 34.10 -4.34 27.74
CA ARG A 72 33.47 -4.04 29.04
C ARG A 72 33.24 -2.55 29.26
N ASP A 73 34.00 -1.72 28.54
CA ASP A 73 34.14 -0.30 28.78
C ASP A 73 33.55 0.51 27.59
N TRP A 74 32.62 -0.11 26.85
CA TRP A 74 31.80 0.40 25.72
C TRP A 74 31.11 1.76 25.96
N GLU A 75 31.09 2.26 27.19
CA GLU A 75 30.61 3.61 27.50
C GLU A 75 31.63 4.71 27.13
N GLU A 76 32.92 4.38 26.99
CA GLU A 76 34.01 5.31 26.64
C GLU A 76 34.11 5.61 25.14
N ASP A 77 33.70 4.66 24.27
CA ASP A 77 33.73 4.81 22.81
C ASP A 77 32.75 5.87 22.25
N PHE A 78 31.88 6.43 23.10
CA PHE A 78 30.95 7.48 22.71
C PHE A 78 31.55 8.88 22.83
N PRO A 79 31.35 9.76 21.83
CA PRO A 79 31.75 11.16 21.94
C PRO A 79 31.00 11.83 23.10
N LYS A 80 31.70 12.74 23.80
CA LYS A 80 31.16 13.49 24.94
C LYS A 80 30.03 14.42 24.47
N ASP A 81 28.80 14.14 24.90
CA ASP A 81 27.61 14.95 24.60
C ASP A 81 27.45 16.09 25.63
N PRO A 82 27.65 17.37 25.25
CA PRO A 82 27.45 18.50 26.16
C PRO A 82 25.97 18.82 26.42
N SER A 83 25.02 18.16 25.75
CA SER A 83 23.57 18.41 25.91
C SER A 83 22.91 17.61 27.04
N GLY A 84 23.58 16.57 27.56
CA GLY A 84 23.04 15.65 28.57
C GLY A 84 21.84 14.81 28.09
N SER A 85 21.50 14.85 26.80
CA SER A 85 20.41 14.08 26.22
C SER A 85 20.78 12.60 26.12
N PHE A 86 22.06 12.32 25.83
CA PHE A 86 22.57 10.96 25.63
C PHE A 86 22.62 10.11 26.91
N ASP A 87 22.63 10.72 28.10
CA ASP A 87 22.69 10.00 29.38
C ASP A 87 21.44 9.15 29.65
N GLN A 88 20.27 9.59 29.17
CA GLN A 88 19.04 8.78 29.25
C GLN A 88 19.14 7.51 28.40
N PHE A 89 19.79 7.59 27.23
CA PHE A 89 20.03 6.44 26.36
C PHE A 89 21.10 5.50 26.96
N LYS A 90 22.23 6.04 27.46
CA LYS A 90 23.23 5.26 28.21
C LYS A 90 22.58 4.51 29.38
N GLY A 91 21.76 5.20 30.18
CA GLY A 91 21.00 4.59 31.29
C GLY A 91 20.04 3.48 30.84
N PHE A 92 19.33 3.65 29.73
CA PHE A 92 18.46 2.60 29.18
C PHE A 92 19.25 1.37 28.73
N VAL A 93 20.34 1.55 27.96
CA VAL A 93 21.18 0.45 27.47
C VAL A 93 21.83 -0.29 28.65
N ARG A 94 22.40 0.44 29.60
CA ARG A 94 23.00 -0.13 30.83
C ARG A 94 21.99 -0.94 31.66
N SER A 95 20.73 -0.49 31.72
CA SER A 95 19.65 -1.21 32.43
C SER A 95 19.16 -2.47 31.72
N ASN A 96 19.45 -2.64 30.42
CA ASN A 96 18.95 -3.74 29.58
C ASN A 96 20.10 -4.48 28.85
N PHE A 97 21.35 -4.32 29.29
CA PHE A 97 22.55 -4.70 28.51
C PHE A 97 22.55 -6.16 28.06
N GLU A 98 22.23 -7.10 28.96
CA GLU A 98 22.12 -8.52 28.60
C GLU A 98 21.03 -8.79 27.56
N LEU A 99 19.89 -8.10 27.61
CA LEU A 99 18.82 -8.21 26.62
C LEU A 99 19.26 -7.65 25.25
N CYS A 100 19.96 -6.52 25.22
CA CYS A 100 20.56 -5.98 24.00
C CYS A 100 21.60 -6.93 23.38
N LYS A 101 22.43 -7.56 24.20
CA LYS A 101 23.43 -8.57 23.84
C LYS A 101 22.79 -9.84 23.25
N TRP A 102 21.75 -10.39 23.87
CA TRP A 102 21.02 -11.54 23.32
C TRP A 102 20.33 -11.20 21.98
N ILE A 103 19.80 -9.99 21.82
CA ILE A 103 19.24 -9.51 20.55
C ILE A 103 20.32 -9.48 19.47
N GLY A 104 21.46 -8.82 19.71
CA GLY A 104 22.57 -8.74 18.74
C GLY A 104 23.09 -10.11 18.29
N ILE A 105 23.30 -11.03 19.24
CA ILE A 105 23.72 -12.41 18.94
C ILE A 105 22.67 -13.15 18.10
N SER A 106 21.38 -12.99 18.41
CA SER A 106 20.29 -13.65 17.69
C SER A 106 20.17 -13.18 16.24
N ILE A 107 20.38 -11.88 16.00
CA ILE A 107 20.36 -11.26 14.68
C ILE A 107 21.43 -11.88 13.77
N VAL A 108 22.71 -11.82 14.19
CA VAL A 108 23.85 -12.35 13.43
C VAL A 108 23.70 -13.85 13.17
N PHE A 109 23.15 -14.60 14.13
CA PHE A 109 22.88 -16.03 13.98
C PHE A 109 21.82 -16.33 12.92
N VAL A 110 20.68 -15.62 12.92
CA VAL A 110 19.60 -15.81 11.92
C VAL A 110 20.06 -15.40 10.52
N GLN A 111 20.79 -14.29 10.38
CA GLN A 111 21.36 -13.86 9.10
C GLN A 111 22.38 -14.89 8.57
N GLY A 112 23.28 -15.37 9.42
CA GLY A 112 24.29 -16.38 9.07
C GLY A 112 23.68 -17.71 8.62
N LEU A 113 22.63 -18.19 9.31
CA LEU A 113 21.86 -19.37 8.89
C LEU A 113 21.16 -19.15 7.54
N SER A 114 20.61 -17.97 7.31
CA SER A 114 19.93 -17.62 6.04
C SER A 114 20.92 -17.62 4.87
N PHE A 115 22.12 -17.06 5.05
CA PHE A 115 23.19 -17.09 4.06
C PHE A 115 23.69 -18.52 3.79
N LEU A 116 23.87 -19.32 4.83
CA LEU A 116 24.28 -20.72 4.71
C LEU A 116 23.23 -21.56 3.97
N ALA A 117 21.94 -21.34 4.24
CA ALA A 117 20.84 -21.98 3.51
C ALA A 117 20.84 -21.59 2.02
N ALA A 118 21.03 -20.31 1.70
CA ALA A 118 21.14 -19.85 0.31
C ALA A 118 22.34 -20.49 -0.44
N MET A 119 23.48 -20.65 0.24
CA MET A 119 24.65 -21.34 -0.32
C MET A 119 24.42 -22.83 -0.52
N LEU A 120 23.72 -23.52 0.40
CA LEU A 120 23.32 -24.92 0.23
C LEU A 120 22.34 -25.10 -0.93
N LEU A 121 21.33 -24.25 -1.05
CA LEU A 121 20.38 -24.28 -2.17
C LEU A 121 21.09 -24.07 -3.51
N LYS A 122 22.05 -23.14 -3.57
CA LYS A 122 22.89 -22.92 -4.77
C LYS A 122 23.80 -24.11 -5.10
N ALA A 123 24.24 -24.88 -4.10
CA ALA A 123 25.07 -26.08 -4.28
C ALA A 123 24.27 -27.36 -4.62
N ILE A 124 22.97 -27.40 -4.30
CA ILE A 124 22.06 -28.51 -4.60
C ILE A 124 21.31 -28.28 -5.93
N GLY A 125 21.24 -27.03 -6.41
CA GLY A 125 20.69 -26.70 -7.72
C GLY A 125 21.38 -27.47 -8.87
N PRO A 126 20.64 -28.05 -9.84
CA PRO A 126 21.25 -28.80 -10.93
C PRO A 126 22.17 -27.90 -11.76
N HIS A 127 23.41 -28.34 -11.99
CA HIS A 127 24.31 -27.67 -12.94
C HIS A 127 23.68 -27.64 -14.34
N PRO A 128 23.41 -26.47 -14.93
CA PRO A 128 23.18 -26.37 -16.35
C PRO A 128 24.53 -26.59 -17.04
N SER A 129 24.63 -27.62 -17.87
CA SER A 129 25.77 -27.80 -18.77
C SER A 129 25.70 -26.75 -19.88
N TYR A 130 26.21 -25.55 -19.59
CA TYR A 130 26.46 -24.52 -20.58
C TYR A 130 27.62 -24.97 -21.47
N ASP A 131 27.28 -25.60 -22.59
CA ASP A 131 28.16 -25.65 -23.75
C ASP A 131 28.01 -24.34 -24.55
N SER A 132 29.00 -24.05 -25.39
CA SER A 132 29.21 -22.69 -25.92
C SER A 132 28.28 -22.31 -27.08
N ASP A 133 28.01 -21.01 -27.19
CA ASP A 133 27.62 -20.24 -28.38
C ASP A 133 26.46 -20.75 -29.28
N ASP A 134 25.35 -20.00 -29.35
CA ASP A 134 25.17 -19.08 -30.49
C ASP A 134 23.93 -18.15 -30.40
N ASP A 135 24.17 -16.93 -30.89
CA ASP A 135 23.29 -15.94 -31.55
C ASP A 135 21.97 -15.37 -30.95
N TYR A 136 21.63 -14.19 -31.49
CA TYR A 136 20.66 -13.22 -31.02
C TYR A 136 19.32 -13.32 -31.78
N ALA A 137 18.22 -13.73 -31.13
CA ALA A 137 16.88 -13.73 -31.76
C ALA A 137 15.76 -13.23 -30.83
N SER A 138 15.04 -12.20 -31.28
CA SER A 138 13.89 -11.61 -30.57
C SER A 138 12.57 -12.07 -31.21
N ASP A 139 11.99 -13.17 -30.72
CA ASP A 139 10.72 -13.69 -31.24
C ASP A 139 9.49 -12.88 -30.79
N ARG A 140 9.21 -11.80 -31.54
CA ARG A 140 7.85 -11.27 -31.69
C ARG A 140 7.22 -11.89 -32.95
N ALA A 141 6.36 -12.88 -32.74
CA ALA A 141 5.51 -13.47 -33.77
C ALA A 141 4.32 -12.51 -34.13
N PRO A 142 3.59 -12.71 -35.24
CA PRO A 142 3.81 -11.81 -36.38
C PRO A 142 2.52 -11.18 -36.97
N LEU A 143 2.65 -10.06 -37.69
CA LEU A 143 1.57 -9.48 -38.50
C LEU A 143 2.03 -9.01 -39.89
N LEU A 144 1.23 -9.39 -40.89
CA LEU A 144 1.09 -8.90 -42.26
C LEU A 144 2.32 -8.44 -43.07
N LYS A 145 2.52 -9.08 -44.23
CA LYS A 145 3.24 -8.50 -45.37
C LYS A 145 2.29 -7.61 -46.17
N ASP A 146 2.62 -6.33 -46.32
CA ASP A 146 2.14 -5.53 -47.45
C ASP A 146 2.99 -5.81 -48.70
N VAL A 147 2.36 -5.85 -49.87
CA VAL A 147 3.03 -6.03 -51.18
C VAL A 147 2.51 -5.00 -52.18
N VAL A 148 3.42 -4.25 -52.79
CA VAL A 148 3.14 -3.09 -53.64
C VAL A 148 2.82 -3.49 -55.09
N HIS A 149 1.84 -2.82 -55.70
CA HIS A 149 1.39 -2.91 -57.12
C HIS A 149 2.28 -2.04 -58.06
N PRO A 150 2.07 -1.90 -59.41
CA PRO A 150 1.04 -2.41 -60.35
C PRO A 150 1.73 -3.12 -61.57
N PRO A 151 1.30 -3.12 -62.88
CA PRO A 151 0.06 -2.70 -63.60
C PRO A 151 -0.45 -3.76 -64.64
N PRO A 152 -1.20 -3.44 -65.74
CA PRO A 152 -2.61 -2.99 -65.76
C PRO A 152 -3.54 -3.72 -66.79
N TYR A 153 -4.87 -3.78 -66.54
CA TYR A 153 -5.96 -3.71 -67.54
C TYR A 153 -7.34 -3.48 -66.86
N VAL A 154 -8.47 -3.53 -67.58
CA VAL A 154 -9.14 -2.36 -68.22
C VAL A 154 -10.66 -2.62 -68.42
N VAL A 155 -11.50 -1.57 -68.29
CA VAL A 155 -12.99 -1.51 -68.50
C VAL A 155 -13.84 -2.37 -67.52
N GLY A 156 -14.98 -1.90 -66.98
CA GLY A 156 -15.65 -0.57 -67.05
C GLY A 156 -16.95 -0.50 -66.21
N ASN A 157 -17.56 0.69 -66.09
CA ASN A 157 -18.82 0.97 -65.34
C ASN A 157 -20.06 1.09 -66.26
N PRO A 158 -21.28 0.78 -65.77
CA PRO A 158 -22.24 1.81 -65.29
C PRO A 158 -22.82 1.48 -63.89
N VAL A 159 -23.23 2.35 -62.94
CA VAL A 159 -23.92 3.68 -62.86
C VAL A 159 -25.36 3.56 -62.28
N MET A 160 -25.63 4.36 -61.24
CA MET A 160 -26.93 4.65 -60.56
C MET A 160 -27.65 3.54 -59.76
N GLY A 161 -28.33 3.84 -58.65
CA GLY A 161 -28.34 5.12 -57.90
C GLY A 161 -29.44 5.28 -56.82
N SER A 162 -29.17 6.14 -55.83
CA SER A 162 -30.09 6.94 -54.99
C SER A 162 -31.39 6.33 -54.42
N ARG A 163 -31.56 6.38 -53.08
CA ARG A 163 -32.49 7.35 -52.42
C ARG A 163 -32.29 7.45 -50.90
N ASN A 164 -32.37 8.67 -50.35
CA ASN A 164 -32.29 8.98 -48.92
C ASN A 164 -33.67 9.02 -48.22
N ASN A 165 -33.67 8.78 -46.90
CA ASN A 165 -34.58 9.31 -45.86
C ASN A 165 -33.79 9.25 -44.52
N ALA A 166 -33.86 10.15 -43.54
CA ALA A 166 -34.24 11.57 -43.45
C ALA A 166 -33.56 12.17 -42.17
N TRP A 167 -33.40 13.50 -42.05
CA TRP A 167 -32.55 14.14 -41.01
C TRP A 167 -33.30 14.98 -39.95
N SER A 168 -32.77 15.02 -38.71
CA SER A 168 -32.83 16.13 -37.73
C SER A 168 -32.06 15.70 -36.45
N ILE A 169 -30.82 16.12 -36.15
CA ILE A 169 -30.19 17.44 -35.94
C ILE A 169 -30.68 18.18 -34.67
N ARG A 170 -29.89 18.13 -33.58
CA ARG A 170 -29.23 19.31 -32.95
C ARG A 170 -28.41 18.97 -31.68
N ILE A 171 -27.11 19.25 -31.73
CA ILE A 171 -26.35 19.97 -30.68
C ILE A 171 -25.46 20.97 -31.44
N THR A 172 -25.26 22.19 -30.91
CA THR A 172 -24.60 23.30 -31.62
C THR A 172 -23.21 23.63 -31.04
N GLU A 173 -22.43 24.35 -31.85
CA GLU A 173 -21.03 24.76 -31.68
C GLU A 173 -20.71 25.53 -30.37
N LYS A 174 -19.50 25.41 -29.75
CA LYS A 174 -18.13 25.83 -30.17
C LYS A 174 -17.99 27.38 -30.28
N PRO A 175 -16.86 27.98 -29.82
CA PRO A 175 -15.49 27.78 -30.36
C PRO A 175 -14.43 27.43 -29.27
N THR A 176 -13.34 26.66 -29.47
CA THR A 176 -12.24 26.64 -30.47
C THR A 176 -11.32 27.86 -30.51
N HIS A 177 -10.07 27.69 -30.08
CA HIS A 177 -8.90 28.27 -30.76
C HIS A 177 -7.67 27.39 -30.58
N SER A 178 -7.18 26.77 -31.66
CA SER A 178 -5.92 26.02 -31.69
C SER A 178 -5.42 25.87 -33.13
N VAL A 179 -4.35 26.57 -33.50
CA VAL A 179 -3.67 26.39 -34.79
C VAL A 179 -2.16 26.25 -34.55
N ARG A 180 -1.63 25.15 -35.07
CA ARG A 180 -0.23 24.71 -35.11
C ARG A 180 0.47 25.35 -36.32
N LEU A 181 1.80 25.54 -36.30
CA LEU A 181 2.75 25.07 -37.34
C LEU A 181 4.21 25.50 -37.14
N LYS A 182 5.10 24.62 -37.66
CA LYS A 182 6.47 24.76 -38.21
C LYS A 182 7.20 26.11 -38.01
N SER A 183 8.41 26.18 -37.44
CA SER A 183 9.69 25.46 -37.66
C SER A 183 10.61 26.05 -38.75
N GLU A 184 11.91 26.06 -38.43
CA GLU A 184 13.10 26.16 -39.29
C GLU A 184 13.82 27.53 -39.50
N PHE A 185 15.14 27.41 -39.29
CA PHE A 185 16.30 28.10 -39.87
C PHE A 185 16.76 29.50 -39.43
N ASN A 186 18.09 29.56 -39.22
CA ASN A 186 18.91 30.72 -38.84
C ASN A 186 19.38 31.49 -40.09
N ALA A 187 19.86 32.74 -39.92
CA ALA A 187 21.29 33.07 -40.10
C ALA A 187 21.62 34.59 -40.03
N LEU A 188 22.57 34.97 -39.14
CA LEU A 188 23.60 36.03 -39.29
C LEU A 188 23.12 37.50 -39.51
N THR A 189 23.91 38.57 -39.31
CA THR A 189 25.28 38.84 -38.82
C THR A 189 25.22 39.83 -37.63
N ALA A 190 26.08 39.91 -36.61
CA ALA A 190 27.51 39.59 -36.36
C ALA A 190 28.48 40.80 -36.40
N ASP A 191 28.96 41.20 -35.22
CA ASP A 191 30.31 41.71 -34.89
C ASP A 191 30.48 41.50 -33.36
N GLY A 192 31.52 40.83 -32.83
CA GLY A 192 32.81 41.42 -32.44
C GLY A 192 32.85 41.67 -30.91
N THR A 193 33.71 41.08 -30.08
CA THR A 193 35.03 40.45 -30.31
C THR A 193 35.45 39.38 -29.27
N GLN A 194 36.26 38.42 -29.72
CA GLN A 194 37.24 37.58 -28.98
C GLN A 194 36.79 36.44 -28.02
N ASN A 195 37.68 35.43 -27.93
CA ASN A 195 37.59 34.05 -27.39
C ASN A 195 39.08 33.58 -27.21
N PRO A 196 39.50 32.56 -26.39
CA PRO A 196 39.09 31.15 -26.56
C PRO A 196 38.99 30.22 -25.31
N SER A 197 38.12 29.20 -25.40
CA SER A 197 38.15 27.85 -24.76
C SER A 197 38.33 27.66 -23.23
N GLY A 198 37.47 26.83 -22.59
CA GLY A 198 37.62 26.52 -21.15
C GLY A 198 36.95 25.26 -20.54
N ARG A 199 35.66 24.97 -20.83
CA ARG A 199 34.76 24.02 -20.10
C ARG A 199 34.29 24.51 -18.70
N PRO A 200 33.11 24.06 -18.19
CA PRO A 200 32.60 24.44 -16.86
C PRO A 200 32.97 23.45 -15.74
N ARG A 201 33.20 23.95 -14.51
CA ARG A 201 33.31 23.15 -13.27
C ARG A 201 32.91 23.97 -12.02
N TRP A 202 31.96 23.41 -11.25
CA TRP A 202 31.74 23.43 -9.78
C TRP A 202 32.03 24.69 -8.92
N TRP A 203 31.01 25.08 -8.13
CA TRP A 203 31.09 25.75 -6.81
C TRP A 203 31.68 27.18 -6.75
N TRP A 204 31.61 27.95 -5.65
CA TRP A 204 30.93 27.79 -4.33
C TRP A 204 29.80 28.86 -4.18
N CYS A 205 29.39 29.53 -3.08
CA CYS A 205 29.84 29.65 -1.69
C CYS A 205 28.69 30.09 -0.74
N ALA A 206 29.04 30.59 0.46
CA ALA A 206 28.21 30.85 1.64
C ALA A 206 27.45 32.21 1.71
N GLY A 207 26.42 32.22 2.57
CA GLY A 207 25.85 33.37 3.28
C GLY A 207 25.17 32.87 4.56
N GLY A 208 25.24 33.59 5.69
CA GLY A 208 24.81 33.01 6.99
C GLY A 208 24.51 34.02 8.11
N VAL A 209 24.64 33.54 9.37
CA VAL A 209 24.42 34.23 10.67
C VAL A 209 22.98 34.25 11.21
N ALA A 210 22.70 33.23 12.04
CA ALA A 210 22.00 33.20 13.34
C ALA A 210 20.79 34.13 13.66
N VAL A 211 19.66 33.50 14.06
CA VAL A 211 18.93 33.76 15.32
C VAL A 211 18.27 32.45 15.83
N GLY A 212 18.32 32.18 17.15
CA GLY A 212 17.35 31.31 17.85
C GLY A 212 17.73 29.82 18.05
N GLY A 213 17.79 29.38 19.31
CA GLY A 213 18.14 28.01 19.70
C GLY A 213 16.96 27.07 20.05
N ASP A 214 17.26 26.07 20.88
CA ASP A 214 16.32 25.26 21.68
C ASP A 214 15.31 24.34 20.97
N ARG A 215 15.62 23.83 19.76
CA ARG A 215 14.76 22.79 19.14
C ARG A 215 15.41 21.60 18.41
N TRP A 216 16.72 21.58 18.20
CA TRP A 216 17.37 20.49 17.44
C TRP A 216 17.71 19.22 18.26
N CYS A 217 18.08 19.34 19.53
CA CYS A 217 18.50 18.18 20.35
C CYS A 217 17.39 17.14 20.64
N ARG A 218 16.11 17.46 20.36
CA ARG A 218 14.98 16.51 20.52
C ARG A 218 14.70 15.64 19.28
N VAL A 219 15.33 15.94 18.13
CA VAL A 219 15.28 15.07 16.94
C VAL A 219 16.42 14.04 17.00
N PHE A 220 17.62 14.50 17.39
CA PHE A 220 18.90 13.81 17.18
C PHE A 220 19.09 12.48 17.93
N LEU A 221 18.30 12.18 18.97
CA LEU A 221 18.37 10.89 19.68
C LEU A 221 17.36 9.84 19.19
N ARG A 222 16.31 10.24 18.45
CA ARG A 222 15.29 9.29 17.97
C ARG A 222 15.77 8.50 16.76
N GLU A 223 16.67 9.07 15.97
CA GLU A 223 17.15 8.47 14.72
C GLU A 223 18.24 7.41 14.91
N LYS A 224 19.13 7.50 15.91
CA LYS A 224 20.12 6.42 16.17
C LYS A 224 19.46 5.08 16.52
N LEU A 225 18.32 5.09 17.19
CA LEU A 225 17.51 3.90 17.47
C LEU A 225 16.61 3.48 16.30
N LEU A 226 16.40 4.32 15.29
CA LEU A 226 15.64 3.97 14.07
C LEU A 226 16.54 3.50 12.93
N ALA A 227 17.75 4.04 12.78
CA ALA A 227 18.68 3.64 11.71
C ALA A 227 19.10 2.17 11.81
N HIS A 228 19.50 1.70 13.01
CA HIS A 228 19.78 0.27 13.22
C HIS A 228 18.50 -0.58 13.10
N ASN A 229 17.37 -0.15 13.67
CA ASN A 229 16.12 -0.92 13.58
C ASN A 229 15.51 -0.94 12.16
N ALA A 230 15.88 -0.02 11.26
CA ALA A 230 15.45 -0.05 9.86
C ALA A 230 16.14 -1.18 9.07
N ALA A 231 17.46 -1.35 9.25
CA ALA A 231 18.20 -2.48 8.68
C ALA A 231 17.67 -3.82 9.23
N LEU A 232 17.45 -3.89 10.54
CA LEU A 232 16.89 -5.08 11.20
C LEU A 232 15.45 -5.37 10.77
N GLY A 233 14.61 -4.35 10.59
CA GLY A 233 13.20 -4.51 10.22
C GLY A 233 13.00 -5.25 8.91
N VAL A 234 13.81 -4.93 7.88
CA VAL A 234 13.71 -5.57 6.56
C VAL A 234 14.08 -7.06 6.62
N THR A 235 15.15 -7.43 7.33
CA THR A 235 15.58 -8.84 7.41
C THR A 235 14.76 -9.66 8.42
N CYS A 236 14.28 -9.05 9.50
CA CYS A 236 13.48 -9.72 10.52
C CYS A 236 12.07 -10.06 10.01
N CYS A 237 11.44 -9.17 9.22
CA CYS A 237 10.13 -9.44 8.61
C CYS A 237 10.18 -10.68 7.69
N GLY A 238 11.12 -10.69 6.73
CA GLY A 238 11.25 -11.78 5.76
C GLY A 238 11.73 -13.13 6.32
N THR A 239 12.28 -13.17 7.54
CA THR A 239 12.71 -14.44 8.19
C THR A 239 11.71 -14.96 9.22
N LEU A 240 10.98 -14.08 9.92
CA LEU A 240 9.87 -14.49 10.81
C LEU A 240 8.73 -15.15 10.04
N GLU A 241 8.38 -14.64 8.85
CA GLU A 241 7.33 -15.23 7.99
C GLU A 241 7.65 -16.69 7.63
N VAL A 242 8.90 -17.00 7.29
CA VAL A 242 9.34 -18.36 6.93
C VAL A 242 9.34 -19.30 8.15
N PHE A 243 9.77 -18.82 9.32
CA PHE A 243 9.81 -19.65 10.53
C PHE A 243 8.42 -19.92 11.11
N PHE A 244 7.52 -18.92 11.15
CA PHE A 244 6.13 -19.12 11.57
C PHE A 244 5.35 -20.04 10.62
N SER A 245 5.64 -19.99 9.32
CA SER A 245 5.05 -20.91 8.32
C SER A 245 5.38 -22.39 8.57
N SER A 246 6.44 -22.70 9.33
CA SER A 246 6.91 -24.08 9.55
C SER A 246 6.44 -24.71 10.87
N PHE A 247 6.05 -23.90 11.87
CA PHE A 247 5.63 -24.37 13.21
C PHE A 247 4.33 -23.72 13.71
N GLY A 248 3.47 -23.26 12.79
CA GLY A 248 2.14 -22.73 13.08
C GLY A 248 1.16 -23.78 13.60
N GLN A 249 1.32 -24.25 14.85
CA GLN A 249 0.28 -25.03 15.51
C GLN A 249 -0.93 -24.13 15.79
N GLN A 250 -1.99 -24.34 15.02
CA GLN A 250 -3.09 -23.41 14.80
C GLN A 250 -4.03 -23.28 16.01
N TYR A 251 -3.58 -22.55 17.03
CA TYR A 251 -4.41 -22.05 18.11
C TYR A 251 -5.38 -21.00 17.57
N HIS A 252 -6.57 -21.44 17.14
CA HIS A 252 -7.70 -20.56 16.87
C HIS A 252 -8.21 -19.91 18.17
N THR A 253 -7.56 -18.83 18.61
CA THR A 253 -8.19 -17.86 19.49
C THR A 253 -9.32 -17.18 18.71
N HIS A 254 -10.55 -17.59 18.98
CA HIS A 254 -11.75 -16.89 18.49
C HIS A 254 -11.77 -15.47 19.05
N HIS A 255 -11.22 -14.52 18.29
CA HIS A 255 -11.44 -13.10 18.54
C HIS A 255 -12.88 -12.77 18.16
N ASP A 256 -13.67 -12.24 19.09
CA ASP A 256 -14.97 -11.68 18.77
C ASP A 256 -14.80 -10.32 18.10
N VAL A 257 -15.53 -10.10 17.00
CA VAL A 257 -15.61 -8.82 16.26
C VAL A 257 -16.08 -7.64 17.14
N ALA A 258 -16.77 -7.96 18.24
CA ALA A 258 -17.33 -6.99 19.17
C ALA A 258 -16.26 -6.41 20.11
N ASP A 259 -15.58 -5.35 19.66
CA ASP A 259 -14.74 -4.53 20.54
C ASP A 259 -15.60 -4.00 21.71
N LEU A 260 -15.21 -4.34 22.93
CA LEU A 260 -15.89 -3.87 24.14
C LEU A 260 -15.52 -2.42 24.47
N HIS A 261 -14.36 -1.95 24.01
CA HIS A 261 -13.86 -0.61 24.30
C HIS A 261 -14.37 0.41 23.28
N TRP A 262 -14.68 1.60 23.76
CA TRP A 262 -15.04 2.75 22.94
C TRP A 262 -13.79 3.59 22.66
N LYS A 263 -13.61 3.97 21.40
CA LYS A 263 -12.48 4.77 20.90
C LYS A 263 -12.99 6.16 20.47
N PRO A 264 -12.23 7.25 20.68
CA PRO A 264 -12.63 8.59 20.26
C PRO A 264 -12.50 8.75 18.73
N ALA A 265 -13.37 9.57 18.15
CA ALA A 265 -13.32 10.04 16.77
C ALA A 265 -14.08 11.38 16.65
N THR A 266 -14.00 12.05 15.49
CA THR A 266 -15.01 13.05 15.11
C THR A 266 -15.89 12.54 13.97
N ALA A 267 -17.02 13.20 13.75
CA ALA A 267 -17.94 12.88 12.66
C ALA A 267 -18.55 14.13 12.05
N THR A 268 -18.68 14.15 10.72
CA THR A 268 -19.51 15.07 9.93
C THR A 268 -20.63 14.30 9.24
N TRP A 269 -21.37 14.95 8.33
CA TRP A 269 -22.32 14.28 7.46
C TRP A 269 -22.39 14.88 6.06
N TYR A 270 -22.80 14.04 5.11
CA TYR A 270 -22.92 14.37 3.69
C TYR A 270 -24.25 13.90 3.07
N GLY A 271 -24.50 14.36 1.84
CA GLY A 271 -25.70 14.05 1.07
C GLY A 271 -26.93 14.86 1.49
N SER A 272 -28.12 14.29 1.28
CA SER A 272 -29.37 14.92 1.72
C SER A 272 -29.59 14.72 3.23
N PRO A 273 -30.23 15.67 3.96
CA PRO A 273 -30.39 15.60 5.41
C PRO A 273 -30.97 14.29 5.94
N ASP A 274 -31.96 13.70 5.25
CA ASP A 274 -32.58 12.42 5.61
C ASP A 274 -32.40 11.36 4.51
N GLY A 275 -31.32 11.49 3.74
CA GLY A 275 -30.91 10.55 2.69
C GLY A 275 -29.66 9.73 3.05
N ASP A 276 -29.31 8.82 2.16
CA ASP A 276 -28.40 7.70 2.40
C ASP A 276 -26.99 7.93 1.80
N GLY A 277 -26.49 9.17 1.85
CA GLY A 277 -25.14 9.53 1.39
C GLY A 277 -25.03 9.70 -0.12
N SER A 278 -24.26 8.82 -0.79
CA SER A 278 -23.99 8.85 -2.23
C SER A 278 -23.91 7.44 -2.83
N ASN A 279 -24.51 7.27 -4.00
CA ASN A 279 -24.52 6.00 -4.76
C ASN A 279 -23.21 5.78 -5.57
N GLY A 280 -22.21 6.62 -5.39
CA GLY A 280 -20.89 6.52 -6.04
C GLY A 280 -19.75 6.13 -5.11
N GLY A 281 -20.05 5.59 -3.94
CA GLY A 281 -19.07 5.40 -2.86
C GLY A 281 -17.96 4.37 -3.15
N ALA A 282 -16.79 4.61 -2.56
CA ALA A 282 -15.53 3.91 -2.81
C ALA A 282 -15.52 2.38 -2.53
N CYS A 283 -16.57 1.82 -1.91
CA CYS A 283 -16.72 0.37 -1.79
C CYS A 283 -17.33 -0.32 -3.02
N GLY A 284 -17.96 0.43 -3.93
CA GLY A 284 -18.57 -0.11 -5.15
C GLY A 284 -20.03 -0.55 -5.04
N TYR A 285 -20.67 -0.41 -3.86
CA TYR A 285 -22.06 -0.85 -3.61
C TYR A 285 -23.13 -0.13 -4.45
N GLY A 286 -22.81 0.97 -5.15
CA GLY A 286 -23.74 1.63 -6.06
C GLY A 286 -25.03 2.09 -5.37
N SER A 287 -26.18 1.81 -5.98
CA SER A 287 -27.52 2.11 -5.42
C SER A 287 -27.98 1.16 -4.31
N LEU A 288 -27.15 0.20 -3.88
CA LEU A 288 -27.48 -0.69 -2.76
C LEU A 288 -27.57 0.05 -1.42
N VAL A 289 -26.97 1.25 -1.32
CA VAL A 289 -27.00 2.11 -0.12
C VAL A 289 -28.39 2.69 0.18
N ASP A 290 -29.17 3.01 -0.86
CA ASP A 290 -30.55 3.54 -0.78
C ASP A 290 -31.59 2.48 -0.36
N VAL A 291 -31.20 1.21 -0.19
CA VAL A 291 -32.14 0.10 0.08
C VAL A 291 -31.82 -0.66 1.37
N LYS A 292 -32.84 -1.30 1.94
CA LYS A 292 -32.66 -2.15 3.12
C LYS A 292 -31.82 -3.39 2.75
N PRO A 293 -30.85 -3.81 3.58
CA PRO A 293 -30.61 -3.39 4.97
C PRO A 293 -29.59 -2.24 5.20
N LEU A 294 -29.00 -1.65 4.15
CA LEU A 294 -28.00 -0.59 4.25
C LEU A 294 -28.60 0.79 4.58
N ARG A 295 -29.78 1.09 4.03
CA ARG A 295 -30.50 2.36 4.20
C ARG A 295 -30.53 2.89 5.65
N ALA A 296 -30.28 4.20 5.77
CA ALA A 296 -30.15 5.01 6.98
C ALA A 296 -28.98 4.61 7.90
N ARG A 297 -28.04 3.82 7.40
CA ARG A 297 -26.93 3.23 8.16
C ARG A 297 -25.59 3.22 7.42
N VAL A 298 -25.42 4.07 6.40
CA VAL A 298 -24.18 4.14 5.60
C VAL A 298 -23.34 5.37 5.92
N GLY A 299 -22.05 5.32 5.58
CA GLY A 299 -21.14 6.45 5.72
C GLY A 299 -19.76 6.17 5.15
N ALA A 300 -19.03 7.26 4.89
CA ALA A 300 -17.62 7.26 4.59
C ALA A 300 -16.79 7.26 5.87
N VAL A 301 -15.56 6.73 5.81
CA VAL A 301 -14.62 6.73 6.94
C VAL A 301 -13.22 7.15 6.51
N SER A 302 -12.41 7.63 7.44
CA SER A 302 -11.02 8.00 7.15
C SER A 302 -10.15 6.79 6.76
N PRO A 303 -8.99 6.99 6.09
CA PRO A 303 -8.21 5.88 5.52
C PRO A 303 -7.76 4.81 6.52
N ILE A 304 -7.63 5.16 7.80
CA ILE A 304 -7.32 4.22 8.90
C ILE A 304 -8.39 3.13 9.06
N LEU A 305 -9.66 3.46 8.82
CA LEU A 305 -10.78 2.52 8.89
C LEU A 305 -11.17 1.98 7.51
N PHE A 306 -10.96 2.74 6.43
CA PHE A 306 -11.24 2.28 5.05
C PHE A 306 -10.21 1.27 4.54
N LYS A 307 -8.94 1.41 4.95
CA LYS A 307 -7.84 0.47 4.62
C LYS A 307 -7.76 0.11 3.13
N ASN A 308 -7.74 1.12 2.25
CA ASN A 308 -7.70 0.93 0.79
C ASN A 308 -8.84 0.07 0.20
N GLY A 309 -9.93 -0.16 0.95
CA GLY A 309 -11.07 -1.00 0.58
C GLY A 309 -11.27 -2.23 1.47
N GLU A 310 -10.26 -2.70 2.21
CA GLU A 310 -10.42 -3.82 3.15
C GLU A 310 -11.46 -3.54 4.25
N GLY A 311 -11.67 -2.26 4.58
CA GLY A 311 -12.65 -1.82 5.56
C GLY A 311 -14.10 -1.79 5.05
N CYS A 312 -14.33 -2.03 3.76
CA CYS A 312 -15.67 -2.06 3.17
C CYS A 312 -16.54 -3.16 3.77
N GLY A 313 -17.84 -2.87 3.92
CA GLY A 313 -18.81 -3.80 4.53
C GLY A 313 -18.74 -3.85 6.06
N ALA A 314 -17.61 -3.52 6.68
CA ALA A 314 -17.42 -3.57 8.13
C ALA A 314 -18.38 -2.63 8.89
N CYS A 315 -18.87 -3.09 10.05
CA CYS A 315 -19.85 -2.37 10.85
C CYS A 315 -19.27 -1.75 12.13
N TYR A 316 -19.67 -0.50 12.41
CA TYR A 316 -19.27 0.24 13.61
C TYR A 316 -20.49 0.77 14.35
N LYS A 317 -20.46 0.72 15.68
CA LYS A 317 -21.36 1.52 16.52
C LYS A 317 -20.74 2.87 16.75
N VAL A 318 -21.48 3.94 16.45
CA VAL A 318 -21.07 5.33 16.65
C VAL A 318 -22.07 6.01 17.59
N ARG A 319 -21.56 6.77 18.57
CA ARG A 319 -22.36 7.50 19.56
C ARG A 319 -21.79 8.90 19.79
N CYS A 320 -22.62 9.91 19.59
CA CYS A 320 -22.34 11.28 19.98
C CYS A 320 -22.31 11.44 21.52
N LEU A 321 -21.51 12.40 22.00
CA LEU A 321 -21.24 12.62 23.43
C LEU A 321 -22.08 13.73 24.11
N ASP A 322 -22.67 14.66 23.36
CA ASP A 322 -23.38 15.80 23.95
C ASP A 322 -24.79 15.43 24.44
N LYS A 323 -24.94 15.34 25.77
CA LYS A 323 -26.18 14.99 26.47
C LYS A 323 -27.34 15.99 26.26
N SER A 324 -27.09 17.19 25.77
CA SER A 324 -28.14 18.18 25.49
C SER A 324 -28.97 17.84 24.25
N ILE A 325 -28.45 16.99 23.36
CA ILE A 325 -29.01 16.80 22.01
C ILE A 325 -28.89 15.36 21.49
N CYS A 326 -27.94 14.58 21.99
CA CYS A 326 -27.64 13.23 21.50
C CYS A 326 -28.28 12.13 22.34
N SER A 327 -28.81 11.13 21.64
CA SER A 327 -29.40 9.93 22.20
C SER A 327 -28.36 9.09 22.94
N GLU A 328 -28.80 8.36 23.97
CA GLU A 328 -27.95 7.36 24.62
C GLU A 328 -27.66 6.14 23.73
N ARG A 329 -28.45 5.96 22.67
CA ARG A 329 -28.32 4.85 21.72
C ARG A 329 -27.27 5.18 20.68
N ALA A 330 -26.32 4.26 20.49
CA ALA A 330 -25.40 4.30 19.35
C ALA A 330 -26.13 3.89 18.07
N VAL A 331 -25.91 4.62 16.98
CA VAL A 331 -26.26 4.15 15.63
C VAL A 331 -25.28 3.05 15.21
N THR A 332 -25.71 2.12 14.35
CA THR A 332 -24.80 1.12 13.76
C THR A 332 -24.66 1.38 12.28
N ILE A 333 -23.49 1.91 11.90
CA ILE A 333 -23.14 2.24 10.53
C ILE A 333 -22.42 1.06 9.86
N ILE A 334 -22.41 1.09 8.53
CA ILE A 334 -21.76 0.17 7.60
C ILE A 334 -20.82 1.03 6.74
N VAL A 335 -19.56 0.60 6.58
CA VAL A 335 -18.61 1.31 5.71
C VAL A 335 -18.94 1.03 4.25
N THR A 336 -19.25 2.09 3.50
CA THR A 336 -19.63 2.01 2.08
C THR A 336 -18.79 2.93 1.17
N ASP A 337 -17.92 3.75 1.76
CA ASP A 337 -17.29 4.87 1.08
C ASP A 337 -16.00 5.30 1.81
N GLU A 338 -15.14 6.08 1.15
CA GLU A 338 -13.90 6.63 1.72
C GLU A 338 -14.00 8.14 1.88
N CYS A 339 -13.51 8.65 3.01
CA CYS A 339 -13.23 10.07 3.19
C CYS A 339 -11.71 10.29 3.21
N PRO A 340 -11.05 10.61 2.07
CA PRO A 340 -9.60 10.72 2.02
C PRO A 340 -9.07 12.10 2.47
N GLY A 341 -9.93 13.13 2.49
CA GLY A 341 -9.55 14.54 2.63
C GLY A 341 -10.09 15.23 3.90
N GLY A 342 -9.61 16.46 4.13
CA GLY A 342 -10.17 17.38 5.13
C GLY A 342 -10.10 16.83 6.56
N TYR A 343 -11.27 16.73 7.22
CA TYR A 343 -11.41 16.21 8.59
C TYR A 343 -10.81 14.80 8.77
N CYS A 344 -10.80 14.02 7.69
CA CYS A 344 -10.37 12.63 7.65
C CYS A 344 -8.87 12.44 7.38
N SER A 345 -8.14 13.52 7.07
CA SER A 345 -6.69 13.47 6.83
C SER A 345 -5.88 13.46 8.15
N ASN A 346 -4.54 13.57 8.04
CA ASN A 346 -3.60 13.71 9.17
C ASN A 346 -3.60 12.56 10.21
N GLY A 347 -4.15 11.39 9.85
CA GLY A 347 -4.25 10.24 10.76
C GLY A 347 -5.37 10.33 11.79
N ASN A 348 -6.34 11.23 11.59
CA ASN A 348 -7.54 11.27 12.41
C ASN A 348 -8.43 10.04 12.14
N THR A 349 -9.08 9.50 13.18
CA THR A 349 -10.24 8.64 12.96
C THR A 349 -11.48 9.51 12.78
N HIS A 350 -12.12 9.42 11.62
CA HIS A 350 -13.28 10.24 11.26
C HIS A 350 -14.36 9.41 10.58
N PHE A 351 -15.62 9.79 10.79
CA PHE A 351 -16.81 9.21 10.16
C PHE A 351 -17.62 10.31 9.48
N ASP A 352 -17.58 10.39 8.14
CA ASP A 352 -18.46 11.31 7.40
C ASP A 352 -19.73 10.55 7.01
N LEU A 353 -20.79 10.75 7.79
CA LEU A 353 -21.97 9.87 7.77
C LEU A 353 -23.02 10.32 6.75
N SER A 354 -23.86 9.40 6.28
CA SER A 354 -25.10 9.81 5.63
C SER A 354 -25.92 10.71 6.56
N GLY A 355 -26.55 11.78 6.04
CA GLY A 355 -27.38 12.69 6.84
C GLY A 355 -28.45 11.97 7.67
N ALA A 356 -29.02 10.88 7.13
CA ALA A 356 -29.89 9.99 7.87
C ALA A 356 -29.18 9.34 9.08
N ALA A 357 -28.02 8.67 8.88
CA ALA A 357 -27.30 8.01 9.97
C ALA A 357 -26.82 9.01 11.05
N PHE A 358 -26.39 10.20 10.65
CA PHE A 358 -25.99 11.27 11.57
C PHE A 358 -27.17 11.79 12.39
N GLY A 359 -28.31 12.09 11.74
CA GLY A 359 -29.53 12.54 12.40
C GLY A 359 -30.08 11.52 13.41
N HIS A 360 -29.92 10.22 13.17
CA HIS A 360 -30.33 9.16 14.10
C HIS A 360 -29.49 9.08 15.39
N MET A 361 -28.38 9.81 15.52
CA MET A 361 -27.69 9.98 16.80
C MET A 361 -28.37 11.00 17.73
N ALA A 362 -29.32 11.80 17.24
CA ALA A 362 -30.03 12.79 18.03
C ALA A 362 -31.11 12.18 18.93
N ILE A 363 -31.55 12.94 19.94
CA ILE A 363 -32.83 12.73 20.60
C ILE A 363 -33.95 12.94 19.56
N SER A 364 -35.04 12.18 19.69
CA SER A 364 -36.13 12.19 18.68
C SER A 364 -36.73 13.60 18.54
N GLY A 365 -36.64 14.16 17.33
CA GLY A 365 -37.04 15.54 17.01
C GLY A 365 -35.84 16.47 16.76
N GLU A 366 -34.71 16.23 17.41
CA GLU A 366 -33.50 17.07 17.34
C GLU A 366 -32.56 16.72 16.18
N ASN A 367 -32.95 15.80 15.29
CA ASN A 367 -32.17 15.34 14.13
C ASN A 367 -31.60 16.51 13.31
N GLY A 368 -32.40 17.55 13.08
CA GLY A 368 -31.99 18.77 12.37
C GLY A 368 -30.99 19.61 13.16
N GLN A 369 -31.23 19.81 14.47
CA GLN A 369 -30.32 20.59 15.31
C GLN A 369 -28.97 19.91 15.52
N LEU A 370 -28.92 18.56 15.49
CA LEU A 370 -27.65 17.85 15.52
C LEU A 370 -26.90 18.05 14.21
N ARG A 371 -27.57 17.87 13.05
CA ARG A 371 -26.99 18.12 11.72
C ARG A 371 -26.48 19.56 11.55
N ASN A 372 -27.15 20.55 12.14
CA ASN A 372 -26.74 21.96 12.15
C ASN A 372 -25.39 22.23 12.83
N ARG A 373 -24.84 21.28 13.61
CA ARG A 373 -23.51 21.43 14.23
C ARG A 373 -22.34 21.16 13.28
N GLY A 374 -22.59 20.50 12.15
CA GLY A 374 -21.54 20.11 11.20
C GLY A 374 -20.66 18.99 11.74
N GLU A 375 -19.55 19.33 12.37
CA GLU A 375 -18.64 18.38 13.03
C GLU A 375 -19.00 18.20 14.51
N ILE A 376 -19.00 16.95 15.00
CA ILE A 376 -19.19 16.63 16.41
C ILE A 376 -18.18 15.58 16.92
N PRO A 377 -17.78 15.63 18.20
CA PRO A 377 -17.02 14.56 18.83
C PRO A 377 -17.92 13.35 19.10
N VAL A 378 -17.43 12.18 18.70
CA VAL A 378 -18.11 10.89 18.87
C VAL A 378 -17.19 9.88 19.54
N ILE A 379 -17.79 8.82 20.07
CA ILE A 379 -17.09 7.56 20.33
C ILE A 379 -17.60 6.48 19.39
N TYR A 380 -16.70 5.61 18.94
CA TYR A 380 -17.01 4.49 18.08
C TYR A 380 -16.45 3.18 18.65
N ARG A 381 -16.97 2.05 18.17
CA ARG A 381 -16.36 0.72 18.34
C ARG A 381 -16.87 -0.24 17.27
N ARG A 382 -16.07 -1.26 16.94
CA ARG A 382 -16.47 -2.28 15.96
C ARG A 382 -17.58 -3.16 16.52
N THR A 383 -18.49 -3.62 15.66
CA THR A 383 -19.62 -4.47 16.03
C THR A 383 -19.87 -5.49 14.92
N PRO A 384 -20.41 -6.68 15.24
CA PRO A 384 -20.92 -7.58 14.22
C PRO A 384 -21.96 -6.91 13.33
N CYS A 385 -21.78 -7.03 12.01
CA CYS A 385 -22.78 -6.75 10.99
C CYS A 385 -23.98 -7.70 11.12
N LYS A 386 -25.16 -7.18 10.75
CA LYS A 386 -26.45 -7.87 10.80
C LYS A 386 -27.35 -7.40 9.67
N TYR A 387 -27.73 -8.33 8.80
CA TYR A 387 -28.50 -8.13 7.59
C TYR A 387 -29.72 -9.09 7.55
N PRO A 388 -30.74 -8.90 8.42
CA PRO A 388 -31.84 -9.85 8.57
C PRO A 388 -32.58 -10.14 7.26
N GLY A 389 -32.67 -11.43 6.90
CA GLY A 389 -33.29 -11.85 5.64
C GLY A 389 -32.37 -11.75 4.41
N LYS A 390 -31.06 -11.55 4.60
CA LYS A 390 -30.03 -11.63 3.56
C LYS A 390 -29.01 -12.71 3.90
N ASN A 391 -28.55 -13.40 2.85
CA ASN A 391 -27.33 -14.20 2.85
C ASN A 391 -26.26 -13.45 2.04
N ILE A 392 -25.01 -13.88 2.16
CA ILE A 392 -23.90 -13.38 1.34
C ILE A 392 -24.27 -13.55 -0.14
N ALA A 393 -24.10 -12.49 -0.93
CA ALA A 393 -24.32 -12.49 -2.36
C ALA A 393 -23.09 -11.99 -3.13
N PHE A 394 -23.02 -12.36 -4.40
CA PHE A 394 -21.91 -12.05 -5.30
C PHE A 394 -22.45 -11.36 -6.55
N HIS A 395 -22.18 -10.07 -6.71
CA HIS A 395 -22.50 -9.32 -7.91
C HIS A 395 -21.38 -9.47 -8.93
N VAL A 396 -21.71 -9.95 -10.13
CA VAL A 396 -20.73 -10.06 -11.22
C VAL A 396 -20.60 -8.71 -11.92
N ASN A 397 -19.43 -8.08 -11.82
CA ASN A 397 -19.19 -6.73 -12.31
C ASN A 397 -19.30 -6.64 -13.85
N GLU A 398 -19.65 -5.44 -14.34
CA GLU A 398 -19.63 -5.11 -15.77
C GLU A 398 -18.23 -5.35 -16.37
N GLY A 399 -18.17 -5.83 -17.61
CA GLY A 399 -16.93 -6.23 -18.28
C GLY A 399 -16.44 -7.64 -17.94
N SER A 400 -17.06 -8.35 -17.00
CA SER A 400 -16.71 -9.76 -16.72
C SER A 400 -16.93 -10.65 -17.96
N THR A 401 -15.98 -11.57 -18.19
CA THR A 401 -15.97 -12.58 -19.26
C THR A 401 -15.43 -13.91 -18.72
N ASP A 402 -15.49 -14.98 -19.51
CA ASP A 402 -14.90 -16.28 -19.14
C ASP A 402 -13.37 -16.25 -18.97
N TYR A 403 -12.69 -15.14 -19.31
CA TYR A 403 -11.24 -14.94 -19.16
C TYR A 403 -10.85 -13.91 -18.09
N TRP A 404 -11.81 -13.13 -17.61
CA TRP A 404 -11.63 -12.14 -16.57
C TRP A 404 -12.94 -12.01 -15.79
N LEU A 405 -12.98 -12.51 -14.57
CA LEU A 405 -14.17 -12.44 -13.71
C LEU A 405 -13.89 -11.48 -12.55
N SER A 406 -14.79 -10.51 -12.33
CA SER A 406 -14.76 -9.67 -11.14
C SER A 406 -16.07 -9.76 -10.36
N LEU A 407 -15.94 -9.85 -9.03
CA LEU A 407 -17.01 -10.03 -8.08
C LEU A 407 -16.97 -8.93 -7.02
N LEU A 408 -18.11 -8.28 -6.81
CA LEU A 408 -18.41 -7.49 -5.62
C LEU A 408 -19.16 -8.39 -4.63
N VAL A 409 -18.78 -8.36 -3.35
CA VAL A 409 -19.47 -9.11 -2.29
C VAL A 409 -20.55 -8.24 -1.63
N GLU A 410 -21.67 -8.82 -1.22
CA GLU A 410 -22.76 -8.14 -0.53
C GLU A 410 -23.25 -8.95 0.70
N PHE A 411 -23.65 -8.25 1.76
CA PHE A 411 -24.39 -8.76 2.93
C PHE A 411 -23.65 -9.75 3.85
N GLU A 412 -22.37 -9.50 4.10
CA GLU A 412 -21.50 -10.24 5.02
C GLU A 412 -21.85 -9.94 6.49
N ASP A 413 -22.60 -10.83 7.15
CA ASP A 413 -22.82 -10.73 8.60
C ASP A 413 -21.54 -11.01 9.39
N GLY A 414 -21.55 -10.71 10.69
CA GLY A 414 -20.36 -10.90 11.53
C GLY A 414 -19.32 -9.80 11.26
N ASP A 415 -18.13 -10.16 10.81
CA ASP A 415 -17.01 -9.23 10.61
C ASP A 415 -17.34 -8.07 9.67
N GLY A 416 -18.07 -8.36 8.58
CA GLY A 416 -18.33 -7.44 7.49
C GLY A 416 -17.11 -7.12 6.60
N ASP A 417 -15.89 -7.53 6.98
CA ASP A 417 -14.68 -7.40 6.16
C ASP A 417 -14.29 -8.73 5.51
N VAL A 418 -13.68 -8.66 4.32
CA VAL A 418 -13.15 -9.81 3.56
C VAL A 418 -11.64 -9.63 3.40
N GLY A 419 -10.86 -10.59 3.89
CA GLY A 419 -9.40 -10.59 3.80
C GLY A 419 -8.85 -11.45 2.67
N SER A 420 -9.60 -12.47 2.22
CA SER A 420 -9.31 -13.16 0.96
C SER A 420 -10.56 -13.78 0.33
N MET A 421 -10.58 -13.79 -1.00
CA MET A 421 -11.57 -14.51 -1.82
C MET A 421 -10.85 -15.54 -2.70
N HIS A 422 -11.47 -16.70 -2.92
CA HIS A 422 -11.04 -17.67 -3.92
C HIS A 422 -12.26 -18.22 -4.68
N ILE A 423 -12.08 -18.65 -5.93
CA ILE A 423 -13.07 -19.47 -6.66
C ILE A 423 -12.57 -20.92 -6.83
N ARG A 424 -13.49 -21.81 -7.20
CA ARG A 424 -13.18 -23.17 -7.66
C ARG A 424 -14.15 -23.59 -8.75
N GLU A 425 -13.59 -24.05 -9.86
CA GLU A 425 -14.31 -24.49 -11.07
C GLU A 425 -15.04 -25.83 -10.87
N ALA A 426 -16.03 -26.10 -11.72
CA ALA A 426 -16.80 -27.33 -11.68
C ALA A 426 -15.91 -28.57 -11.89
N GLY A 427 -15.98 -29.52 -10.95
CA GLY A 427 -15.13 -30.72 -10.93
C GLY A 427 -13.70 -30.48 -10.44
N GLY A 428 -13.29 -29.24 -10.19
CA GLY A 428 -11.97 -28.90 -9.65
C GLY A 428 -11.83 -29.21 -8.16
N THR A 429 -10.62 -29.59 -7.73
CA THR A 429 -10.24 -29.74 -6.31
C THR A 429 -9.55 -28.48 -5.76
N GLU A 430 -8.80 -27.76 -6.59
CA GLU A 430 -8.01 -26.59 -6.21
C GLU A 430 -8.87 -25.35 -5.97
N TRP A 431 -8.44 -24.48 -5.06
CA TRP A 431 -9.01 -23.14 -4.89
C TRP A 431 -8.08 -22.11 -5.53
N LEU A 432 -8.61 -21.31 -6.44
CA LEU A 432 -7.90 -20.26 -7.15
C LEU A 432 -8.14 -18.93 -6.42
N GLU A 433 -7.08 -18.35 -5.87
CA GLU A 433 -7.14 -17.06 -5.22
C GLU A 433 -7.56 -15.95 -6.20
N MET A 434 -8.33 -14.97 -5.69
CA MET A 434 -8.71 -13.77 -6.41
C MET A 434 -7.95 -12.58 -5.83
N ASN A 435 -7.45 -11.70 -6.70
CA ASN A 435 -6.81 -10.47 -6.27
C ASN A 435 -7.88 -9.50 -5.74
N HIS A 436 -7.58 -8.83 -4.62
CA HIS A 436 -8.32 -7.63 -4.24
C HIS A 436 -8.07 -6.53 -5.29
N LEU A 437 -9.11 -5.78 -5.64
CA LEU A 437 -9.05 -4.82 -6.75
C LEU A 437 -9.20 -3.37 -6.27
N TRP A 438 -10.31 -3.10 -5.59
CA TRP A 438 -10.63 -1.84 -4.90
C TRP A 438 -11.96 -2.01 -4.15
N GLY A 439 -12.14 -1.34 -3.00
CA GLY A 439 -13.40 -1.43 -2.26
C GLY A 439 -13.74 -2.87 -1.86
N ALA A 440 -14.98 -3.32 -2.08
CA ALA A 440 -15.38 -4.72 -1.90
C ALA A 440 -15.21 -5.59 -3.18
N ASN A 441 -14.45 -5.13 -4.18
CA ASN A 441 -14.28 -5.81 -5.46
C ASN A 441 -13.03 -6.70 -5.50
N TRP A 442 -13.20 -7.88 -6.07
CA TRP A 442 -12.17 -8.90 -6.29
C TRP A 442 -12.14 -9.31 -7.76
N CYS A 443 -11.01 -9.83 -8.28
CA CYS A 443 -10.96 -10.39 -9.63
C CYS A 443 -9.99 -11.57 -9.80
N VAL A 444 -10.20 -12.33 -10.88
CA VAL A 444 -9.27 -13.37 -11.36
C VAL A 444 -9.08 -13.22 -12.86
N ILE A 445 -7.82 -13.33 -13.29
CA ILE A 445 -7.42 -13.29 -14.71
C ILE A 445 -7.03 -14.71 -15.12
N ARG A 446 -8.00 -15.48 -15.59
CA ARG A 446 -7.86 -16.88 -16.02
C ARG A 446 -9.06 -17.23 -16.89
N GLY A 447 -8.87 -18.04 -17.93
CA GLY A 447 -10.00 -18.62 -18.66
C GLY A 447 -9.62 -19.62 -19.75
N PRO A 448 -10.63 -20.23 -20.41
CA PRO A 448 -12.06 -20.06 -20.14
C PRO A 448 -12.50 -20.77 -18.83
N LEU A 449 -13.15 -20.04 -17.92
CA LEU A 449 -13.60 -20.53 -16.61
C LEU A 449 -14.75 -21.53 -16.74
N LYS A 450 -14.62 -22.69 -16.10
CA LYS A 450 -15.61 -23.79 -16.16
C LYS A 450 -16.61 -23.68 -15.02
N GLY A 451 -17.72 -22.99 -15.28
CA GLY A 451 -18.85 -22.90 -14.36
C GLY A 451 -19.64 -24.22 -14.17
N PRO A 452 -20.47 -24.35 -13.11
CA PRO A 452 -20.67 -23.37 -12.05
C PRO A 452 -19.42 -23.18 -11.17
N LEU A 453 -19.29 -22.01 -10.56
CA LEU A 453 -18.17 -21.66 -9.69
C LEU A 453 -18.60 -21.68 -8.22
N SER A 454 -17.84 -22.41 -7.41
CA SER A 454 -17.85 -22.29 -5.95
C SER A 454 -17.03 -21.07 -5.54
N VAL A 455 -17.47 -20.29 -4.54
CA VAL A 455 -16.73 -19.16 -3.97
C VAL A 455 -16.39 -19.41 -2.50
N LYS A 456 -15.15 -19.15 -2.10
CA LYS A 456 -14.66 -19.20 -0.71
C LYS A 456 -14.28 -17.78 -0.27
N LEU A 457 -14.78 -17.36 0.88
CA LEU A 457 -14.44 -16.10 1.54
C LEU A 457 -13.75 -16.39 2.88
N THR A 458 -12.77 -15.57 3.23
CA THR A 458 -12.20 -15.52 4.59
C THR A 458 -12.30 -14.09 5.11
N THR A 459 -12.88 -13.90 6.29
CA THR A 459 -12.98 -12.59 6.94
C THR A 459 -11.60 -12.06 7.33
N LEU A 460 -11.32 -10.78 7.13
CA LEU A 460 -10.00 -10.22 7.46
C LEU A 460 -9.73 -10.25 8.96
N SER A 461 -10.74 -9.89 9.77
CA SER A 461 -10.51 -9.63 11.19
C SER A 461 -10.48 -10.85 12.11
N THR A 462 -11.22 -11.91 11.80
CA THR A 462 -11.27 -13.13 12.64
C THR A 462 -10.82 -14.40 11.93
N GLY A 463 -10.39 -14.31 10.67
CA GLY A 463 -9.91 -15.46 9.90
C GLY A 463 -10.96 -16.55 9.65
N ARG A 464 -12.25 -16.25 9.79
CA ARG A 464 -13.34 -17.20 9.60
C ARG A 464 -13.58 -17.43 8.11
N THR A 465 -13.58 -18.69 7.69
CA THR A 465 -13.78 -19.07 6.28
C THR A 465 -15.18 -19.64 6.03
N LEU A 466 -15.77 -19.30 4.89
CA LEU A 466 -17.08 -19.78 4.40
C LEU A 466 -16.96 -20.16 2.92
N SER A 467 -17.61 -21.26 2.50
CA SER A 467 -17.56 -21.74 1.11
C SER A 467 -18.97 -21.91 0.52
N ALA A 468 -19.38 -20.93 -0.28
CA ALA A 468 -20.61 -20.96 -1.07
C ALA A 468 -20.40 -21.85 -2.31
N ARG A 469 -20.80 -23.13 -2.20
CA ARG A 469 -20.70 -24.08 -3.32
C ARG A 469 -21.62 -23.69 -4.47
N ASP A 470 -21.05 -23.72 -5.67
CA ASP A 470 -21.71 -23.65 -6.98
C ASP A 470 -22.71 -22.49 -7.10
N VAL A 471 -22.34 -21.35 -6.49
CA VAL A 471 -23.20 -20.18 -6.31
C VAL A 471 -23.30 -19.30 -7.57
N ILE A 472 -22.25 -19.26 -8.38
CA ILE A 472 -22.27 -18.64 -9.71
C ILE A 472 -22.60 -19.74 -10.73
N PRO A 473 -23.75 -19.70 -11.42
CA PRO A 473 -24.17 -20.76 -12.34
C PRO A 473 -23.31 -20.76 -13.63
N ILE A 474 -23.36 -21.84 -14.41
CA ILE A 474 -22.60 -21.94 -15.68
C ILE A 474 -23.00 -20.85 -16.70
N ASN A 475 -24.27 -20.44 -16.71
CA ASN A 475 -24.82 -19.41 -17.59
C ASN A 475 -24.89 -18.03 -16.90
N TRP A 476 -23.89 -17.70 -16.10
CA TRP A 476 -23.81 -16.40 -15.44
C TRP A 476 -23.69 -15.27 -16.47
N VAL A 477 -24.22 -14.10 -16.12
CA VAL A 477 -24.11 -12.87 -16.90
C VAL A 477 -23.58 -11.71 -16.05
N PRO A 478 -22.84 -10.73 -16.64
CA PRO A 478 -22.49 -9.49 -15.96
C PRO A 478 -23.73 -8.70 -15.49
N LYS A 479 -23.53 -7.89 -14.44
CA LYS A 479 -24.56 -7.10 -13.71
C LYS A 479 -25.60 -7.91 -12.94
N ALA A 480 -25.48 -9.24 -12.88
CA ALA A 480 -26.36 -10.08 -12.07
C ALA A 480 -25.73 -10.42 -10.71
N THR A 481 -26.56 -10.43 -9.68
CA THR A 481 -26.20 -10.81 -8.31
C THR A 481 -26.67 -12.21 -7.97
N TYR A 482 -25.77 -13.07 -7.49
CA TYR A 482 -26.05 -14.46 -7.11
C TYR A 482 -25.96 -14.62 -5.59
N THR A 483 -27.10 -14.87 -4.94
CA THR A 483 -27.20 -15.01 -3.48
C THR A 483 -26.93 -16.45 -3.04
N SER A 484 -26.06 -16.62 -2.06
CA SER A 484 -25.75 -17.92 -1.45
C SER A 484 -26.85 -18.39 -0.47
N ARG A 485 -26.65 -19.59 0.11
CA ARG A 485 -27.48 -20.13 1.19
C ARG A 485 -26.82 -20.01 2.58
N LEU A 486 -25.80 -19.17 2.70
CA LEU A 486 -24.93 -19.10 3.87
C LEU A 486 -24.70 -17.65 4.30
N ASN A 487 -24.43 -17.46 5.59
CA ASN A 487 -23.83 -16.23 6.11
C ASN A 487 -22.90 -16.57 7.27
N PHE A 488 -22.01 -15.64 7.67
CA PHE A 488 -21.09 -15.86 8.80
C PHE A 488 -21.78 -15.82 10.18
N PHE A 489 -23.06 -15.43 10.25
CA PHE A 489 -23.80 -15.31 11.50
C PHE A 489 -25.20 -15.95 11.37
N HIS A 490 -25.31 -17.23 11.73
CA HIS A 490 -26.55 -18.00 11.74
C HIS A 490 -26.55 -19.03 12.87
#